data_AF-A0A2M8T956-F1
#
_entry.id   AF-A0A2M8T956-F1
#
_cell.length_a   1.000
_cell.length_b   1.000
_cell.length_c   1.000
_cell.angle_alpha   90.00
_cell.angle_beta   90.00
_cell.angle_gamma   90.00
#
_symmetry.space_group_name_H-M   'P 1'
#
loop_
_entity.id
_entity.type
_entity.pdbx_description
1 polymer ?
#
loop_
_entity_poly.entity_id
_entity_poly.type
_entity_poly.pdbx_seq_one_letter_code
_entity_poly.pdbx_strand_id
1 'polypeptide(L)'
;MSVSLVFVPIALALRVAMGKERFNSWLKSSEVKVSTNFKNEEELCKVVKKAGYDVVRFAGSLKTHMNGEKSFFFWEVENENFTAVFSKYDSEEDIDNFIRTVEKAAGRKVFNSTKEELKYNVEDPREVNEIPPLPKFTDEMFPTNFKDGKLLYKTLKDYGVNPQMSESGDLVCKVENAELVFHLPVDNGVYNVEIKNYGGLNLIYPHLSNIDEEYKRNVQSNTYKNVVKKLKEKQVTIENEKILDDNSIVLTIDTGRLS
;
A
#
# COMPACT_ATOMS: atom_id res chain seq x y z
N MET A 1 5.16 -15.50 -9.60
CA MET A 1 4.80 -15.28 -8.18
C MET A 1 5.16 -13.85 -7.84
N SER A 2 4.16 -13.02 -7.54
CA SER A 2 4.36 -11.65 -7.08
C SER A 2 4.87 -11.65 -5.65
N VAL A 3 6.01 -11.02 -5.43
CA VAL A 3 6.74 -11.05 -4.14
C VAL A 3 6.45 -9.78 -3.30
N SER A 4 5.84 -8.75 -3.90
CA SER A 4 5.79 -7.40 -3.33
C SER A 4 4.86 -7.24 -2.11
N LEU A 5 3.74 -7.96 -2.04
CA LEU A 5 2.84 -7.94 -0.87
C LEU A 5 3.38 -8.73 0.33
N VAL A 6 4.31 -9.67 0.10
CA VAL A 6 4.81 -10.59 1.13
C VAL A 6 5.69 -9.88 2.17
N PHE A 7 6.13 -8.65 1.93
CA PHE A 7 7.11 -7.98 2.79
C PHE A 7 6.52 -6.96 3.78
N VAL A 8 5.19 -6.76 3.79
CA VAL A 8 4.54 -5.96 4.84
C VAL A 8 4.43 -6.82 6.12
N PRO A 9 4.83 -6.33 7.31
CA PRO A 9 4.78 -7.13 8.55
C PRO A 9 3.42 -7.76 8.83
N ILE A 10 2.34 -7.03 8.53
CA ILE A 10 0.95 -7.52 8.67
C ILE A 10 0.66 -8.64 7.66
N ALA A 11 1.14 -8.53 6.43
CA ALA A 11 1.02 -9.59 5.42
C ALA A 11 1.78 -10.85 5.82
N LEU A 12 2.97 -10.70 6.42
CA LEU A 12 3.74 -11.81 6.97
C LEU A 12 2.99 -12.48 8.13
N ALA A 13 2.42 -11.69 9.04
CA ALA A 13 1.63 -12.21 10.14
C ALA A 13 0.41 -12.99 9.66
N LEU A 14 -0.36 -12.44 8.72
CA LEU A 14 -1.49 -13.12 8.08
C LEU A 14 -1.04 -14.39 7.37
N ARG A 15 0.10 -14.37 6.68
CA ARG A 15 0.65 -15.56 6.01
C ARG A 15 1.03 -16.66 7.01
N VAL A 16 1.54 -16.30 8.18
CA VAL A 16 1.85 -17.24 9.26
C VAL A 16 0.55 -17.80 9.86
N ALA A 17 -0.41 -16.95 10.20
CA ALA A 17 -1.68 -17.35 10.82
C ALA A 17 -2.55 -18.22 9.89
N MET A 18 -2.64 -17.85 8.62
CA MET A 18 -3.47 -18.55 7.62
C MET A 18 -2.77 -19.77 7.01
N GLY A 19 -1.44 -19.82 7.07
CA GLY A 19 -0.61 -20.75 6.31
C GLY A 19 -0.40 -20.31 4.87
N LYS A 20 0.80 -20.60 4.32
CA LYS A 20 1.28 -20.10 3.02
C LYS A 20 0.31 -20.33 1.86
N GLU A 21 -0.20 -21.56 1.69
CA GLU A 21 -1.05 -21.89 0.54
C GLU A 21 -2.41 -21.20 0.61
N ARG A 22 -3.03 -21.15 1.80
CA ARG A 22 -4.30 -20.45 2.01
C ARG A 22 -4.15 -18.94 1.86
N PHE A 23 -3.07 -18.37 2.38
CA PHE A 23 -2.75 -16.95 2.20
C PHE A 23 -2.59 -16.60 0.72
N ASN A 24 -1.82 -17.41 -0.03
CA ASN A 24 -1.63 -17.19 -1.47
C ASN A 24 -2.94 -17.34 -2.26
N SER A 25 -3.77 -18.33 -1.92
CA SER A 25 -5.08 -18.52 -2.54
C SER A 25 -6.01 -17.34 -2.24
N TRP A 26 -6.03 -16.87 -0.99
CA TRP A 26 -6.81 -15.72 -0.56
C TRP A 26 -6.37 -14.45 -1.29
N LEU A 27 -5.06 -14.19 -1.35
CA LEU A 27 -4.50 -13.02 -2.04
C LEU A 27 -4.92 -13.01 -3.52
N LYS A 28 -4.73 -14.12 -4.23
CA LYS A 28 -5.20 -14.28 -5.61
C LYS A 28 -6.71 -14.09 -5.75
N SER A 29 -7.49 -14.63 -4.81
CA SER A 29 -8.95 -14.48 -4.83
C SER A 29 -9.43 -13.06 -4.54
N SER A 30 -8.57 -12.21 -3.97
CA SER A 30 -8.84 -10.80 -3.66
C SER A 30 -8.37 -9.80 -4.74
N GLU A 31 -7.73 -10.29 -5.79
CA GLU A 31 -7.20 -9.46 -6.87
C GLU A 31 -8.18 -9.35 -8.05
N VAL A 32 -8.17 -8.19 -8.71
CA VAL A 32 -8.76 -7.96 -10.03
C VAL A 32 -7.61 -7.63 -10.98
N LYS A 33 -7.39 -8.49 -11.96
CA LYS A 33 -6.32 -8.34 -12.94
C LYS A 33 -6.86 -7.77 -14.24
N VAL A 34 -6.30 -6.65 -14.69
CA VAL A 34 -6.65 -6.00 -15.95
C VAL A 34 -5.41 -5.93 -16.82
N SER A 35 -5.36 -6.79 -17.84
CA SER A 35 -4.25 -6.82 -18.79
C SER A 35 -4.27 -5.57 -19.68
N THR A 36 -3.08 -5.09 -20.03
CA THR A 36 -2.89 -3.97 -20.95
C THR A 36 -2.14 -4.40 -22.19
N ASN A 37 -2.02 -3.50 -23.15
CA ASN A 37 -1.19 -3.66 -24.33
C ASN A 37 0.05 -2.74 -24.32
N PHE A 38 0.53 -2.35 -23.12
CA PHE A 38 1.79 -1.64 -22.97
C PHE A 38 2.95 -2.54 -23.38
N LYS A 39 3.83 -2.03 -24.25
CA LYS A 39 4.93 -2.83 -24.82
C LYS A 39 6.14 -2.90 -23.91
N ASN A 40 6.36 -1.89 -23.09
CA ASN A 40 7.50 -1.81 -22.18
C ASN A 40 7.22 -0.84 -21.00
N GLU A 41 8.09 -0.92 -19.99
CA GLU A 41 8.00 -0.09 -18.77
C GLU A 41 8.09 1.41 -19.06
N GLU A 42 8.86 1.82 -20.08
CA GLU A 42 9.00 3.23 -20.46
C GLU A 42 7.69 3.81 -21.01
N GLU A 43 7.01 3.06 -21.90
CA GLU A 43 5.71 3.44 -22.44
C GLU A 43 4.66 3.54 -21.34
N LEU A 44 4.59 2.52 -20.46
CA LEU A 44 3.69 2.50 -19.31
C LEU A 44 3.92 3.74 -18.43
N CYS A 45 5.17 3.96 -18.00
CA CYS A 45 5.53 5.09 -17.15
C CYS A 45 5.14 6.42 -17.78
N LYS A 46 5.44 6.61 -19.08
CA LYS A 46 5.16 7.84 -19.79
C LYS A 46 3.66 8.12 -19.90
N VAL A 47 2.86 7.12 -20.25
CA VAL A 47 1.42 7.28 -20.44
C VAL A 47 0.70 7.49 -19.12
N VAL A 48 1.03 6.70 -18.09
CA VAL A 48 0.40 6.80 -16.76
C VAL A 48 0.74 8.15 -16.11
N LYS A 49 1.99 8.63 -16.23
CA LYS A 49 2.38 9.97 -15.77
C LYS A 49 1.68 11.09 -16.55
N LYS A 50 1.52 10.94 -17.87
CA LYS A 50 0.75 11.88 -18.70
C LYS A 50 -0.73 11.93 -18.30
N ALA A 51 -1.27 10.83 -17.79
CA ALA A 51 -2.64 10.75 -17.28
C ALA A 51 -2.82 11.41 -15.89
N GLY A 52 -1.74 11.90 -15.28
CA GLY A 52 -1.78 12.59 -13.99
C GLY A 52 -1.58 11.67 -12.78
N TYR A 53 -1.17 10.42 -12.99
CA TYR A 53 -0.86 9.47 -11.92
C TYR A 53 0.65 9.28 -11.76
N ASP A 54 1.07 8.64 -10.67
CA ASP A 54 2.46 8.27 -10.47
C ASP A 54 2.73 6.81 -10.89
N VAL A 55 4.02 6.51 -11.07
CA VAL A 55 4.51 5.15 -11.22
C VAL A 55 5.79 5.07 -10.41
N VAL A 56 5.76 4.31 -9.32
CA VAL A 56 6.83 4.20 -8.33
C VAL A 56 7.32 2.76 -8.29
N ARG A 57 8.63 2.57 -8.25
CA ARG A 57 9.23 1.25 -8.09
C ARG A 57 9.27 0.89 -6.60
N PHE A 58 8.67 -0.23 -6.23
CA PHE A 58 8.56 -0.70 -4.85
C PHE A 58 8.81 -2.21 -4.75
N ALA A 59 9.81 -2.60 -3.95
CA ALA A 59 10.15 -4.00 -3.69
C ALA A 59 10.32 -4.87 -4.96
N GLY A 60 10.83 -4.28 -6.05
CA GLY A 60 11.02 -4.95 -7.34
C GLY A 60 9.81 -4.93 -8.28
N SER A 61 8.67 -4.40 -7.83
CA SER A 61 7.45 -4.21 -8.63
C SER A 61 7.22 -2.73 -8.94
N LEU A 62 6.32 -2.44 -9.89
CA LEU A 62 5.82 -1.08 -10.11
C LEU A 62 4.48 -0.90 -9.41
N LYS A 63 4.26 0.27 -8.84
CA LYS A 63 3.06 0.66 -8.09
C LYS A 63 2.54 1.98 -8.63
N THR A 64 1.22 2.12 -8.72
CA THR A 64 0.55 3.38 -9.08
C THR A 64 -0.49 3.70 -8.02
N HIS A 65 -0.47 4.93 -7.52
CA HIS A 65 -1.46 5.43 -6.58
C HIS A 65 -2.66 6.03 -7.31
N MET A 66 -3.82 5.93 -6.68
CA MET A 66 -5.10 6.44 -7.14
C MET A 66 -5.79 7.22 -6.02
N ASN A 67 -6.86 7.95 -6.38
CA ASN A 67 -7.70 8.67 -5.43
C ASN A 67 -6.91 9.59 -4.46
N GLY A 68 -5.97 10.37 -5.01
CA GLY A 68 -5.14 11.29 -4.21
C GLY A 68 -4.23 10.58 -3.21
N GLU A 69 -3.62 9.46 -3.62
CA GLU A 69 -2.73 8.60 -2.81
C GLU A 69 -3.43 7.75 -1.73
N LYS A 70 -4.77 7.75 -1.68
CA LYS A 70 -5.54 6.95 -0.71
C LYS A 70 -5.62 5.46 -1.05
N SER A 71 -5.42 5.11 -2.31
CA SER A 71 -5.38 3.72 -2.78
C SER A 71 -4.23 3.55 -3.78
N PHE A 72 -3.83 2.31 -4.01
CA PHE A 72 -2.82 1.97 -5.00
C PHE A 72 -3.04 0.56 -5.55
N PHE A 73 -2.43 0.28 -6.68
CA PHE A 73 -2.38 -1.05 -7.28
C PHE A 73 -0.97 -1.33 -7.81
N PHE A 74 -0.68 -2.61 -8.06
CA PHE A 74 0.61 -3.03 -8.61
C PHE A 74 0.50 -3.37 -10.09
N TRP A 75 1.61 -3.20 -10.80
CA TRP A 75 1.78 -3.73 -12.14
C TRP A 75 2.57 -5.04 -12.09
N GLU A 76 2.03 -6.07 -12.71
CA GLU A 76 2.69 -7.36 -12.92
C GLU A 76 2.92 -7.57 -14.41
N VAL A 77 3.95 -8.34 -14.76
CA VAL A 77 4.16 -8.78 -16.15
C VAL A 77 3.58 -10.19 -16.28
N GLU A 78 2.51 -10.31 -17.06
CA GLU A 78 1.85 -11.59 -17.38
C GLU A 78 1.72 -11.71 -18.90
N ASN A 79 2.12 -12.86 -19.46
CA ASN A 79 2.05 -13.11 -20.90
C ASN A 79 2.65 -11.96 -21.74
N GLU A 80 3.85 -11.51 -21.36
CA GLU A 80 4.61 -10.42 -22.01
C GLU A 80 3.96 -9.03 -21.96
N ASN A 81 2.82 -8.89 -21.28
CA ASN A 81 2.11 -7.63 -21.14
C ASN A 81 2.08 -7.16 -19.68
N PHE A 82 1.99 -5.85 -19.48
CA PHE A 82 1.73 -5.31 -18.14
C PHE A 82 0.26 -5.51 -17.77
N THR A 83 0.03 -6.01 -16.58
CA THR A 83 -1.28 -6.25 -15.98
C THR A 83 -1.41 -5.39 -14.74
N ALA A 84 -2.45 -4.56 -14.68
CA ALA A 84 -2.81 -3.83 -13.48
C ALA A 84 -3.53 -4.78 -12.51
N VAL A 85 -3.01 -4.92 -11.30
CA VAL A 85 -3.53 -5.81 -10.26
C VAL A 85 -4.16 -4.98 -9.16
N PHE A 86 -5.46 -4.73 -9.31
CA PHE A 86 -6.28 -4.00 -8.36
C PHE A 86 -6.78 -4.90 -7.24
N SER A 87 -7.19 -4.29 -6.14
CA SER A 87 -7.98 -4.99 -5.12
C SER A 87 -9.43 -5.14 -5.57
N LYS A 88 -10.07 -6.27 -5.28
CA LYS A 88 -11.53 -6.42 -5.45
C LYS A 88 -12.33 -5.40 -4.64
N TYR A 89 -11.73 -4.85 -3.59
CA TYR A 89 -12.33 -3.87 -2.70
C TYR A 89 -12.14 -2.42 -3.16
N ASP A 90 -11.32 -2.19 -4.19
CA ASP A 90 -11.20 -0.86 -4.78
C ASP A 90 -12.52 -0.47 -5.46
N SER A 91 -12.90 0.79 -5.33
CA SER A 91 -14.10 1.35 -5.95
C SER A 91 -14.09 1.09 -7.46
N GLU A 92 -15.22 0.58 -7.98
CA GLU A 92 -15.37 0.37 -9.43
C GLU A 92 -15.23 1.69 -10.18
N GLU A 93 -15.78 2.77 -9.61
CA GLU A 93 -15.68 4.12 -10.15
C GLU A 93 -14.22 4.61 -10.22
N ASP A 94 -13.41 4.33 -9.19
CA ASP A 94 -12.00 4.74 -9.18
C ASP A 94 -11.19 3.99 -10.25
N ILE A 95 -11.44 2.68 -10.41
CA ILE A 95 -10.80 1.85 -11.43
C ILE A 95 -11.22 2.32 -12.83
N ASP A 96 -12.50 2.55 -13.07
CA ASP A 96 -13.01 2.98 -14.37
C ASP A 96 -12.50 4.38 -14.73
N ASN A 97 -12.46 5.30 -13.75
CA ASN A 97 -11.88 6.63 -13.94
C ASN A 97 -10.38 6.55 -14.27
N PHE A 98 -9.63 5.69 -13.59
CA PHE A 98 -8.23 5.44 -13.91
C PHE A 98 -8.06 4.94 -15.35
N ILE A 99 -8.78 3.88 -15.74
CA ILE A 99 -8.74 3.30 -17.08
C ILE A 99 -9.03 4.37 -18.14
N ARG A 100 -10.16 5.09 -18.00
CA ARG A 100 -10.56 6.13 -18.96
C ARG A 100 -9.52 7.23 -19.10
N THR A 101 -8.92 7.67 -17.98
CA THR A 101 -7.94 8.76 -17.99
C THR A 101 -6.64 8.32 -18.64
N VAL A 102 -6.18 7.10 -18.38
CA VAL A 102 -5.00 6.52 -19.02
C VAL A 102 -5.21 6.31 -20.52
N GLU A 103 -6.35 5.77 -20.94
CA GLU A 103 -6.66 5.59 -22.37
C GLU A 103 -6.77 6.92 -23.11
N LYS A 104 -7.38 7.93 -22.48
CA LYS A 104 -7.43 9.29 -23.02
C LYS A 104 -6.02 9.89 -23.17
N ALA A 105 -5.14 9.68 -22.20
CA ALA A 105 -3.74 10.14 -22.28
C ALA A 105 -2.94 9.40 -23.36
N ALA A 106 -3.23 8.11 -23.55
CA ALA A 106 -2.63 7.26 -24.59
C ALA A 106 -3.15 7.60 -26.00
N GLY A 107 -4.38 8.12 -26.11
CA GLY A 107 -5.06 8.34 -27.39
C GLY A 107 -5.49 7.04 -28.09
N ARG A 108 -5.55 5.93 -27.35
CA ARG A 108 -5.89 4.59 -27.85
C ARG A 108 -6.45 3.73 -26.71
N LYS A 109 -7.17 2.66 -27.05
CA LYS A 109 -7.54 1.62 -26.08
C LYS A 109 -6.26 0.93 -25.57
N VAL A 110 -6.10 0.86 -24.26
CA VAL A 110 -4.92 0.30 -23.58
C VAL A 110 -5.30 -0.93 -22.77
N PHE A 111 -6.43 -0.89 -22.08
CA PHE A 111 -6.87 -1.98 -21.22
C PHE A 111 -7.72 -2.96 -22.04
N ASN A 112 -7.38 -4.23 -21.93
CA ASN A 112 -8.03 -5.29 -22.71
C ASN A 112 -9.39 -5.67 -22.14
N SER A 113 -9.73 -5.21 -20.92
CA SER A 113 -11.04 -5.42 -20.29
C SER A 113 -11.42 -4.28 -19.36
N THR A 114 -12.72 -3.98 -19.22
CA THR A 114 -13.25 -3.17 -18.10
C THR A 114 -13.58 -4.08 -16.91
N LYS A 115 -13.75 -3.52 -15.69
CA LYS A 115 -14.13 -4.32 -14.50
C LYS A 115 -15.46 -5.07 -14.69
N GLU A 116 -16.37 -4.52 -15.49
CA GLU A 116 -17.63 -5.15 -15.90
C GLU A 116 -17.42 -6.42 -16.74
N GLU A 117 -16.46 -6.42 -17.67
CA GLU A 117 -16.10 -7.60 -18.47
C GLU A 117 -15.38 -8.68 -17.63
N LEU A 118 -14.74 -8.29 -16.52
CA LEU A 118 -14.06 -9.20 -15.58
C LEU A 118 -15.01 -9.88 -14.58
N LYS A 119 -16.24 -9.35 -14.37
CA LYS A 119 -17.28 -10.02 -13.57
C LYS A 119 -17.85 -11.27 -14.27
N TYR A 120 -17.78 -11.34 -15.61
CA TYR A 120 -18.41 -12.40 -16.41
C TYR A 120 -17.43 -13.42 -17.00
N ASN A 121 -16.11 -13.21 -16.88
CA ASN A 121 -15.08 -14.16 -17.31
C ASN A 121 -14.59 -15.09 -16.18
N VAL A 122 -15.46 -15.40 -15.22
CA VAL A 122 -15.23 -16.56 -14.34
C VAL A 122 -15.47 -17.79 -15.20
N GLU A 123 -14.39 -18.41 -15.68
CA GLU A 123 -14.45 -19.74 -16.24
C GLU A 123 -15.07 -20.70 -15.20
N ASP A 124 -16.15 -21.37 -15.63
CA ASP A 124 -16.98 -22.38 -14.93
C ASP A 124 -17.80 -21.93 -13.69
N PRO A 125 -19.14 -21.81 -13.83
CA PRO A 125 -20.08 -21.63 -12.70
C PRO A 125 -20.05 -22.75 -11.64
N ARG A 126 -19.31 -23.85 -11.88
CA ARG A 126 -19.13 -24.96 -10.94
C ARG A 126 -17.83 -24.86 -10.13
N GLU A 127 -16.97 -23.88 -10.40
CA GLU A 127 -15.85 -23.49 -9.54
C GLU A 127 -16.14 -22.21 -8.75
N VAL A 128 -17.38 -22.04 -8.30
CA VAL A 128 -17.61 -21.36 -7.00
C VAL A 128 -17.08 -22.31 -5.92
N ASN A 129 -15.77 -22.56 -5.93
CA ASN A 129 -15.08 -23.15 -4.81
C ASN A 129 -15.37 -22.20 -3.66
N GLU A 130 -16.23 -22.68 -2.75
CA GLU A 130 -16.51 -22.10 -1.46
C GLU A 130 -15.25 -21.38 -1.01
N ILE A 131 -15.29 -20.04 -0.95
CA ILE A 131 -14.24 -19.29 -0.26
C ILE A 131 -14.17 -19.99 1.10
N PRO A 132 -13.09 -20.73 1.42
CA PRO A 132 -13.06 -21.45 2.67
C PRO A 132 -13.28 -20.35 3.72
N PRO A 133 -14.31 -20.47 4.57
CA PRO A 133 -14.61 -19.42 5.52
C PRO A 133 -13.29 -19.13 6.24
N LEU A 134 -12.84 -17.88 6.14
CA LEU A 134 -11.69 -17.42 6.89
C LEU A 134 -11.92 -17.89 8.34
N PRO A 135 -10.91 -18.44 9.03
CA PRO A 135 -11.05 -18.75 10.44
C PRO A 135 -11.66 -17.51 11.11
N LYS A 136 -12.71 -17.71 11.91
CA LYS A 136 -13.17 -16.63 12.79
C LYS A 136 -12.06 -16.43 13.80
N PHE A 137 -11.18 -15.48 13.52
CA PHE A 137 -10.13 -15.08 14.42
C PHE A 137 -10.79 -14.23 15.50
N THR A 138 -11.09 -14.86 16.63
CA THR A 138 -11.46 -14.18 17.86
C THR A 138 -10.16 -13.61 18.43
N ASP A 139 -9.98 -12.31 18.29
CA ASP A 139 -8.95 -11.52 18.98
C ASP A 139 -7.50 -11.76 18.49
N GLU A 140 -7.24 -11.61 17.18
CA GLU A 140 -5.86 -11.59 16.69
C GLU A 140 -5.23 -10.20 16.79
N MET A 141 -4.16 -10.12 17.59
CA MET A 141 -3.17 -9.04 17.55
C MET A 141 -2.18 -9.31 16.43
N PHE A 142 -2.12 -8.41 15.45
CA PHE A 142 -1.17 -8.47 14.35
C PHE A 142 0.04 -7.57 14.63
N PRO A 143 1.27 -8.06 14.44
CA PRO A 143 2.47 -7.23 14.55
C PRO A 143 2.53 -6.18 13.44
N THR A 144 2.94 -4.97 13.80
CA THR A 144 3.18 -3.87 12.86
C THR A 144 4.66 -3.46 12.86
N ASN A 145 5.03 -2.49 12.03
CA ASN A 145 6.33 -1.80 12.13
C ASN A 145 6.24 -0.45 12.87
N PHE A 146 5.09 -0.10 13.43
CA PHE A 146 4.87 1.20 14.03
C PHE A 146 5.58 1.28 15.38
N LYS A 147 6.50 2.22 15.55
CA LYS A 147 7.28 2.41 16.79
C LYS A 147 6.99 3.75 17.46
N ASP A 148 6.95 4.80 16.66
CA ASP A 148 6.64 6.15 17.12
C ASP A 148 5.12 6.36 17.14
N GLY A 149 4.54 6.44 18.34
CA GLY A 149 3.11 6.66 18.56
C GLY A 149 2.60 8.03 18.11
N LYS A 150 3.42 9.10 18.18
CA LYS A 150 3.02 10.42 17.67
C LYS A 150 2.94 10.40 16.15
N LEU A 151 3.89 9.71 15.52
CA LEU A 151 3.89 9.52 14.08
C LEU A 151 2.74 8.63 13.62
N LEU A 152 2.42 7.58 14.40
CA LEU A 152 1.29 6.70 14.12
C LEU A 152 -0.03 7.48 14.21
N TYR A 153 -0.21 8.27 15.27
CA TYR A 153 -1.38 9.14 15.42
C TYR A 153 -1.53 10.11 14.23
N LYS A 154 -0.43 10.75 13.82
CA LYS A 154 -0.43 11.62 12.63
C LYS A 154 -0.81 10.84 11.37
N THR A 155 -0.20 9.68 11.16
CA THR A 155 -0.45 8.81 10.00
C THR A 155 -1.92 8.41 9.90
N LEU A 156 -2.52 8.00 11.01
CA LEU A 156 -3.93 7.65 11.08
C LEU A 156 -4.81 8.85 10.71
N LYS A 157 -4.50 10.05 11.23
CA LYS A 157 -5.20 11.29 10.82
C LYS A 157 -5.03 11.63 9.34
N ASP A 158 -3.81 11.52 8.80
CA ASP A 158 -3.52 11.81 7.39
C ASP A 158 -4.25 10.84 6.46
N TYR A 159 -4.33 9.57 6.87
CA TYR A 159 -5.12 8.54 6.19
C TYR A 159 -6.64 8.83 6.22
N GLY A 160 -7.09 9.75 7.07
CA GLY A 160 -8.49 10.19 7.17
C GLY A 160 -9.30 9.41 8.20
N VAL A 161 -8.65 8.58 9.02
CA VAL A 161 -9.28 7.95 10.18
C VAL A 161 -9.02 8.82 11.40
N ASN A 162 -10.00 8.98 12.29
CA ASN A 162 -9.87 9.86 13.46
C ASN A 162 -9.46 9.04 14.69
N PRO A 163 -8.15 8.84 14.95
CA PRO A 163 -7.71 8.08 16.11
C PRO A 163 -8.05 8.79 17.41
N GLN A 164 -8.59 8.02 18.35
CA GLN A 164 -8.78 8.40 19.74
C GLN A 164 -7.71 7.70 20.58
N MET A 165 -7.19 8.40 21.58
CA MET A 165 -6.30 7.77 22.56
C MET A 165 -7.16 7.25 23.71
N SER A 166 -7.01 5.97 24.05
CA SER A 166 -7.68 5.39 25.21
C SER A 166 -7.00 5.84 26.51
N GLU A 167 -7.64 5.57 27.65
CA GLU A 167 -7.05 5.78 28.97
C GLU A 167 -5.78 4.94 29.21
N SER A 168 -5.65 3.80 28.52
CA SER A 168 -4.46 2.94 28.53
C SER A 168 -3.31 3.46 27.65
N GLY A 169 -3.52 4.50 26.85
CA GLY A 169 -2.54 5.01 25.89
C GLY A 169 -2.55 4.29 24.54
N ASP A 170 -3.50 3.38 24.31
CA ASP A 170 -3.73 2.73 23.02
C ASP A 170 -4.35 3.72 22.03
N LEU A 171 -4.11 3.51 20.74
CA LEU A 171 -4.77 4.28 19.69
C LEU A 171 -5.91 3.47 19.09
N VAL A 172 -7.11 4.01 19.16
CA VAL A 172 -8.32 3.36 18.64
C VAL A 172 -8.86 4.17 17.46
N CYS A 173 -9.11 3.53 16.33
CA CYS A 173 -9.78 4.16 15.21
C CYS A 173 -10.76 3.21 14.54
N LYS A 174 -11.78 3.76 13.89
CA LYS A 174 -12.73 2.99 13.09
C LYS A 174 -12.41 3.11 11.62
N VAL A 175 -12.44 1.97 10.93
CA VAL A 175 -12.28 1.85 9.49
C VAL A 175 -13.44 1.00 8.98
N GLU A 176 -14.33 1.60 8.19
CA GLU A 176 -15.59 0.99 7.80
C GLU A 176 -16.36 0.49 9.04
N ASN A 177 -16.70 -0.80 9.09
CA ASN A 177 -17.38 -1.43 10.21
C ASN A 177 -16.43 -2.00 11.27
N ALA A 178 -15.11 -2.00 11.02
CA ALA A 178 -14.13 -2.54 11.94
C ALA A 178 -13.55 -1.45 12.86
N GLU A 179 -13.18 -1.89 14.05
CA GLU A 179 -12.43 -1.10 15.01
C GLU A 179 -11.00 -1.62 15.07
N LEU A 180 -10.04 -0.75 14.82
CA LEU A 180 -8.62 -1.03 14.94
C LEU A 180 -8.11 -0.47 16.26
N VAL A 181 -7.52 -1.33 17.08
CA VAL A 181 -6.91 -0.97 18.36
C VAL A 181 -5.41 -1.21 18.25
N PHE A 182 -4.63 -0.14 18.20
CA PHE A 182 -3.18 -0.19 18.22
C PHE A 182 -2.69 -0.12 19.67
N HIS A 183 -2.20 -1.25 20.18
CA HIS A 183 -1.77 -1.38 21.56
C HIS A 183 -0.41 -0.74 21.79
N LEU A 184 -0.33 0.08 22.84
CA LEU A 184 0.92 0.69 23.28
C LEU A 184 1.95 -0.41 23.60
N PRO A 185 3.17 -0.35 23.03
CA PRO A 185 4.17 -1.37 23.30
C PRO A 185 4.63 -1.31 24.76
N VAL A 186 4.74 -2.48 25.39
CA VAL A 186 5.13 -2.62 26.80
C VAL A 186 6.58 -2.12 27.06
N ASP A 187 7.49 -2.28 26.07
CA ASP A 187 8.93 -1.96 26.22
C ASP A 187 9.53 -1.20 25.02
N ASN A 188 9.04 0.02 24.72
CA ASN A 188 9.55 0.85 23.61
C ASN A 188 9.60 0.11 22.25
N GLY A 189 8.74 -0.92 22.14
CA GLY A 189 8.68 -1.88 21.06
C GLY A 189 7.83 -1.40 19.90
N VAL A 190 7.31 -2.34 19.12
CA VAL A 190 6.38 -2.05 18.03
C VAL A 190 4.94 -2.17 18.52
N TYR A 191 4.06 -1.31 18.03
CA TYR A 191 2.63 -1.45 18.24
C TYR A 191 2.15 -2.75 17.59
N ASN A 192 1.18 -3.41 18.23
CA ASN A 192 0.37 -4.45 17.60
C ASN A 192 -1.00 -3.88 17.31
N VAL A 193 -1.65 -4.35 16.24
CA VAL A 193 -3.02 -3.97 15.91
C VAL A 193 -3.97 -5.13 16.19
N GLU A 194 -4.95 -4.91 17.04
CA GLU A 194 -6.10 -5.78 17.24
C GLU A 194 -7.25 -5.28 16.35
N ILE A 195 -7.92 -6.20 15.64
CA ILE A 195 -9.02 -5.89 14.73
C ILE A 195 -10.32 -6.43 15.30
N LYS A 196 -11.25 -5.55 15.64
CA LYS A 196 -12.58 -5.88 16.19
C LYS A 196 -13.69 -5.61 15.19
N ASN A 197 -14.80 -6.33 15.35
CA ASN A 197 -16.06 -6.09 14.63
C ASN A 197 -15.92 -6.07 13.10
N TYR A 198 -15.09 -6.94 12.54
CA TYR A 198 -14.84 -6.98 11.10
C TYR A 198 -15.77 -7.98 10.38
N GLY A 199 -16.24 -7.62 9.18
CA GLY A 199 -17.02 -8.51 8.31
C GLY A 199 -16.18 -9.54 7.54
N GLY A 200 -14.85 -9.34 7.54
CA GLY A 200 -13.84 -10.23 6.98
C GLY A 200 -12.48 -9.51 6.85
N LEU A 201 -11.37 -10.21 7.09
CA LEU A 201 -10.01 -9.63 7.02
C LEU A 201 -9.68 -9.05 5.64
N ASN A 202 -10.32 -9.60 4.61
CA ASN A 202 -10.25 -9.12 3.24
C ASN A 202 -10.70 -7.67 3.06
N LEU A 203 -11.65 -7.19 3.88
CA LEU A 203 -12.10 -5.80 3.84
C LEU A 203 -11.11 -4.87 4.55
N ILE A 204 -10.39 -5.37 5.56
CA ILE A 204 -9.56 -4.54 6.45
C ILE A 204 -8.10 -4.49 6.00
N TYR A 205 -7.60 -5.57 5.40
CA TYR A 205 -6.21 -5.67 4.97
C TYR A 205 -5.76 -4.57 4.01
N PRO A 206 -6.53 -4.15 2.98
CA PRO A 206 -6.14 -3.04 2.12
C PRO A 206 -5.89 -1.75 2.92
N HIS A 207 -6.76 -1.46 3.89
CA HIS A 207 -6.60 -0.29 4.74
C HIS A 207 -5.37 -0.38 5.64
N LEU A 208 -5.10 -1.54 6.24
CA LEU A 208 -3.89 -1.75 7.04
C LEU A 208 -2.62 -1.61 6.20
N SER A 209 -2.63 -2.10 4.95
CA SER A 209 -1.52 -1.93 4.02
C SER A 209 -1.31 -0.46 3.65
N ASN A 210 -2.38 0.31 3.46
CA ASN A 210 -2.28 1.74 3.15
C ASN A 210 -1.74 2.54 4.35
N ILE A 211 -2.21 2.24 5.57
CA ILE A 211 -1.70 2.84 6.80
C ILE A 211 -0.21 2.53 6.99
N ASP A 212 0.22 1.29 6.68
CA ASP A 212 1.63 0.88 6.74
C ASP A 212 2.52 1.71 5.80
N GLU A 213 2.07 1.91 4.56
CA GLU A 213 2.79 2.71 3.57
C GLU A 213 2.86 4.19 3.94
N GLU A 214 1.74 4.76 4.42
CA GLU A 214 1.68 6.15 4.86
C GLU A 214 2.58 6.39 6.08
N TYR A 215 2.65 5.41 7.00
CA TYR A 215 3.55 5.47 8.14
C TYR A 215 5.01 5.56 7.69
N LYS A 216 5.43 4.73 6.73
CA LYS A 216 6.80 4.75 6.18
C LYS A 216 7.12 6.09 5.54
N ARG A 217 6.19 6.67 4.76
CA ARG A 217 6.35 8.02 4.18
C ARG A 217 6.56 9.07 5.26
N ASN A 218 5.75 9.00 6.32
CA ASN A 218 5.86 9.88 7.47
C ASN A 218 7.19 9.71 8.21
N VAL A 219 7.69 8.47 8.38
CA VAL A 219 9.02 8.18 8.97
C VAL A 219 10.12 8.83 8.13
N GLN A 220 10.08 8.64 6.81
CA GLN A 220 11.07 9.16 5.88
C GLN A 220 11.08 10.70 5.90
N SER A 221 9.91 11.34 5.81
CA SER A 221 9.76 12.80 5.85
C SER A 221 10.27 13.39 7.17
N ASN A 222 9.92 12.78 8.30
CA ASN A 222 10.38 13.22 9.61
C ASN A 222 11.90 13.04 9.78
N THR A 223 12.43 11.91 9.30
CA THR A 223 13.89 11.64 9.32
C THR A 223 14.64 12.68 8.51
N TYR A 224 14.19 12.97 7.29
CA TYR A 224 14.77 14.02 6.44
C TYR A 224 14.78 15.39 7.14
N LYS A 225 13.63 15.84 7.68
CA LYS A 225 13.53 17.13 8.39
C LYS A 225 14.50 17.20 9.57
N ASN A 226 14.63 16.12 10.33
CA ASN A 226 15.54 16.03 11.47
C ASN A 226 17.01 16.05 11.03
N VAL A 227 17.36 15.37 9.93
CA VAL A 227 18.72 15.41 9.36
C VAL A 227 19.07 16.82 8.89
N VAL A 228 18.21 17.46 8.10
CA VAL A 228 18.42 18.83 7.61
C VAL A 228 18.54 19.82 8.77
N LYS A 229 17.70 19.70 9.80
CA LYS A 229 17.81 20.52 11.01
C LYS A 229 19.18 20.36 11.69
N LYS A 230 19.63 19.12 11.91
CA LYS A 230 20.93 18.83 12.52
C LYS A 230 22.10 19.33 11.68
N LEU A 231 22.01 19.25 10.35
CA LEU A 231 23.04 19.77 9.45
C LEU A 231 23.14 21.30 9.57
N LYS A 232 22.00 22.00 9.59
CA LYS A 232 21.95 23.45 9.83
C LYS A 232 22.54 23.84 11.18
N GLU A 233 22.19 23.12 12.25
CA GLU A 233 22.73 23.35 13.60
C GLU A 233 24.25 23.16 13.64
N LYS A 234 24.78 22.21 12.86
CA LYS A 234 26.22 21.94 12.73
C LYS A 234 26.91 22.80 11.67
N GLN A 235 26.21 23.74 11.06
CA GLN A 235 26.72 24.60 9.97
C GLN A 235 27.31 23.80 8.78
N VAL A 236 26.78 22.59 8.55
CA VAL A 236 27.15 21.75 7.41
C VAL A 236 26.29 22.14 6.22
N THR A 237 26.93 22.43 5.09
CA THR A 237 26.24 22.86 3.86
C THR A 237 25.71 21.64 3.11
N ILE A 238 24.45 21.72 2.67
CA ILE A 238 23.87 20.74 1.74
C ILE A 238 24.23 21.20 0.32
N GLU A 239 25.05 20.41 -0.38
CA GLU A 239 25.47 20.70 -1.75
C GLU A 239 24.39 20.33 -2.76
N ASN A 240 23.72 19.21 -2.51
CA ASN A 240 22.71 18.68 -3.43
C ASN A 240 21.64 17.90 -2.68
N GLU A 241 20.42 18.00 -3.17
CA GLU A 241 19.27 17.22 -2.74
C GLU A 241 18.60 16.62 -3.97
N LYS A 242 18.46 15.30 -3.98
CA LYS A 242 17.83 14.58 -5.09
C LYS A 242 16.80 13.59 -4.56
N ILE A 243 15.59 13.66 -5.10
CA ILE A 243 14.57 12.63 -4.96
C ILE A 243 14.75 11.64 -6.12
N LEU A 244 14.86 10.36 -5.80
CA LEU A 244 14.99 9.27 -6.77
C LEU A 244 13.62 8.73 -7.20
N ASP A 245 13.58 7.93 -8.27
CA ASP A 245 12.33 7.37 -8.84
C ASP A 245 11.59 6.40 -7.88
N ASP A 246 12.28 5.89 -6.86
CA ASP A 246 11.73 5.09 -5.78
C ASP A 246 11.28 5.94 -4.56
N ASN A 247 11.22 7.26 -4.73
CA ASN A 247 10.99 8.25 -3.66
C ASN A 247 12.05 8.24 -2.53
N SER A 248 13.23 7.64 -2.74
CA SER A 248 14.35 7.81 -1.83
C SER A 248 14.94 9.21 -1.93
N ILE A 249 15.33 9.78 -0.78
CA ILE A 249 15.95 11.11 -0.70
C ILE A 249 17.45 10.93 -0.52
N VAL A 250 18.24 11.45 -1.47
CA VAL A 250 19.70 11.49 -1.41
C VAL A 250 20.15 12.92 -1.09
N LEU A 251 20.92 13.07 -0.03
CA LEU A 251 21.56 14.32 0.36
C LEU A 251 23.06 14.22 0.17
N THR A 252 23.63 15.16 -0.58
CA THR A 252 25.08 15.37 -0.66
C THR A 252 25.43 16.55 0.24
N ILE A 253 26.36 16.34 1.17
CA ILE A 253 26.78 17.34 2.14
C ILE A 253 28.25 17.67 1.94
N ASP A 254 28.59 18.95 2.04
CA ASP A 254 29.97 19.39 2.12
C ASP A 254 30.46 19.15 3.53
N THR A 255 31.41 18.24 3.69
CA THR A 255 32.00 17.93 4.99
C THR A 255 33.20 18.83 5.31
N GLY A 256 33.48 19.84 4.48
CA GLY A 256 34.47 20.92 4.64
C GLY A 256 35.52 20.62 5.70
N ARG A 257 36.67 20.06 5.28
CA ARG A 257 37.80 19.58 6.12
C ARG A 257 37.61 19.90 7.60
N LEU A 258 37.22 18.90 8.39
CA LEU A 258 37.43 18.92 9.84
C LEU A 258 38.92 19.23 10.09
N SER A 259 39.23 20.49 10.38
CA SER A 259 40.55 20.98 10.78
C SER A 259 40.57 21.27 12.26
#